data_AF-A0AA39WIG8-F1
#
_entry.id   AF-A0AA39WIG8-F1
#
_cell.length_a   1.000
_cell.length_b   1.000
_cell.length_c   1.000
_cell.angle_alpha   90.00
_cell.angle_beta   90.00
_cell.angle_gamma   90.00
#
_symmetry.space_group_name_H-M   'P 1'
#
loop_
_entity.id
_entity.type
_entity.pdbx_description
1 polymer ?
#
loop_
_entity_poly.entity_id
_entity_poly.type
_entity_poly.pdbx_seq_one_letter_code
_entity_poly.pdbx_strand_id
1 'polypeptide(L)'
;MEIVLFWLLSSRLLLEISFRILLLIPIIGFSTPGTTQILAHMATLFMFNESIGNLYCAAPTHIAATSFADRLFSIALVAAKHLGPNHRQGYMPVILRGYRLEDEVRHFWEYAQWFWTENEDRLNQIPRQDLKVSGPWRFKFSSLKEARRTLGKAVKEVLGLVIMAANAVCTTPNVSGDEYHADYNRNGCQGYIVLDGAGAMLQADALLVWGYGFRPCLLAGDPNQVPSAIMTSGKTKNGRALNAFAQLGNISALKQIQRFSWPCFVLDC
;
A
#
# COMPACT_ATOMS: atom_id res chain seq x y z
N MET A 1 21.56 7.40 40.34
CA MET A 1 20.75 6.16 40.43
C MET A 1 19.30 6.39 39.98
N GLU A 2 18.68 7.53 40.31
CA GLU A 2 17.31 7.88 39.89
C GLU A 2 17.12 8.05 38.37
N ILE A 3 18.12 8.60 37.65
CA ILE A 3 18.05 8.79 36.19
C ILE A 3 17.96 7.44 35.45
N VAL A 4 18.67 6.41 35.94
CA VAL A 4 18.67 5.07 35.34
C VAL A 4 17.34 4.36 35.61
N LEU A 5 16.77 4.55 36.81
CA LEU A 5 15.45 4.01 37.15
C LEU A 5 14.36 4.67 36.30
N PHE A 6 14.41 5.99 36.12
CA PHE A 6 13.47 6.73 35.27
C PHE A 6 13.55 6.27 33.80
N TRP A 7 14.77 6.07 33.28
CA TRP A 7 14.98 5.50 31.95
C TRP A 7 14.44 4.07 31.81
N LEU A 8 14.67 3.20 32.79
CA LEU A 8 14.17 1.82 32.77
C LEU A 8 12.64 1.75 32.88
N LEU A 9 12.04 2.60 33.71
CA LEU A 9 10.59 2.74 33.86
C LEU A 9 9.95 3.32 32.59
N SER A 10 10.55 4.35 31.99
CA SER A 10 10.05 4.92 30.73
C SER A 10 10.17 3.92 29.58
N SER A 11 11.26 3.15 29.51
CA SER A 11 11.48 2.13 28.48
C SER A 11 10.45 1.00 28.56
N ARG A 12 10.15 0.52 29.78
CA ARG A 12 9.11 -0.49 30.00
C ARG A 12 7.70 0.05 29.71
N LEU A 13 7.40 1.28 30.11
CA LEU A 13 6.11 1.91 29.82
C LEU A 13 5.94 2.12 28.31
N LEU A 14 6.98 2.55 27.60
CA LEU A 14 6.97 2.72 26.15
C LEU A 14 6.81 1.38 25.43
N LEU A 15 7.45 0.32 25.90
CA LEU A 15 7.24 -1.04 25.38
C LEU A 15 5.79 -1.50 25.60
N GLU A 16 5.22 -1.27 26.79
CA GLU A 16 3.84 -1.65 27.09
C GLU A 16 2.82 -0.85 26.25
N ILE A 17 3.00 0.48 26.11
CA ILE A 17 2.17 1.30 25.21
C ILE A 17 2.36 0.84 23.76
N SER A 18 3.59 0.51 23.37
CA SER A 18 3.90 0.07 22.02
C SER A 18 3.26 -1.24 21.66
N PHE A 19 3.27 -2.25 22.55
CA PHE A 19 2.73 -3.57 22.26
C PHE A 19 1.25 -3.71 22.63
N ARG A 20 0.72 -2.93 23.58
CA ARG A 20 -0.68 -3.09 24.04
C ARG A 20 -1.64 -2.03 23.51
N ILE A 21 -1.17 -0.83 23.17
CA ILE A 21 -2.05 0.30 22.85
C ILE A 21 -1.96 0.69 21.37
N LEU A 22 -0.74 0.88 20.84
CA LEU A 22 -0.54 1.37 19.47
C LEU A 22 -0.06 0.30 18.48
N LEU A 23 0.49 -0.81 18.96
CA LEU A 23 1.09 -1.89 18.16
C LEU A 23 1.98 -1.36 17.01
N LEU A 24 2.84 -0.39 17.35
CA LEU A 24 3.79 0.22 16.41
C LEU A 24 5.11 -0.56 16.45
N ILE A 25 5.48 -1.17 15.34
CA ILE A 25 6.67 -2.03 15.21
C ILE A 25 7.63 -1.40 14.19
N PRO A 26 8.55 -0.53 14.64
CA PRO A 26 9.58 0.02 13.77
C PRO A 26 10.79 -0.90 13.65
N ILE A 27 11.17 -1.14 12.39
CA ILE A 27 12.33 -1.92 11.98
C ILE A 27 13.31 -0.98 11.29
N ILE A 28 14.50 -0.84 11.85
CA ILE A 28 15.58 -0.02 11.31
C ILE A 28 16.61 -0.95 10.69
N GLY A 29 17.03 -0.65 9.46
CA GLY A 29 18.25 -1.23 8.92
C GLY A 29 18.90 -0.24 7.96
N PHE A 30 20.22 -0.25 7.93
CA PHE A 30 21.03 0.70 7.19
C PHE A 30 21.11 0.28 5.72
N SER A 31 20.41 0.99 4.83
CA SER A 31 20.45 0.86 3.36
C SER A 31 20.63 -0.56 2.76
N THR A 32 20.10 -1.61 3.39
CA THR A 32 20.25 -3.00 2.92
C THR A 32 18.90 -3.66 2.58
N PRO A 33 18.89 -4.65 1.65
CA PRO A 33 17.69 -5.39 1.27
C PRO A 33 16.99 -6.14 2.42
N GLY A 34 17.68 -6.32 3.56
CA GLY A 34 17.19 -7.11 4.69
C GLY A 34 15.98 -6.51 5.39
N THR A 35 15.85 -5.17 5.38
CA THR A 35 14.71 -4.46 6.00
C THR A 35 13.38 -4.81 5.32
N THR A 36 13.29 -4.59 4.01
CA THR A 36 12.12 -4.93 3.20
C THR A 36 11.81 -6.43 3.25
N GLN A 37 12.84 -7.29 3.30
CA GLN A 37 12.67 -8.74 3.40
C GLN A 37 12.00 -9.15 4.71
N ILE A 38 12.50 -8.67 5.84
CA ILE A 38 11.92 -8.96 7.16
C ILE A 38 10.52 -8.37 7.28
N LEU A 39 10.33 -7.14 6.78
CA LEU A 39 9.00 -6.51 6.73
C LEU A 39 8.00 -7.38 5.95
N ALA A 40 8.40 -7.91 4.79
CA ALA A 40 7.55 -8.77 3.98
C ALA A 40 7.27 -10.13 4.64
N HIS A 41 8.23 -10.70 5.38
CA HIS A 41 8.00 -11.90 6.20
C HIS A 41 6.98 -11.63 7.32
N MET A 42 7.14 -10.54 8.06
CA MET A 42 6.19 -10.18 9.13
C MET A 42 4.79 -9.91 8.57
N ALA A 43 4.70 -9.14 7.48
CA ALA A 43 3.44 -8.91 6.78
C ALA A 43 2.81 -10.22 6.30
N THR A 44 3.60 -11.18 5.78
CA THR A 44 3.08 -12.51 5.43
C THR A 44 2.50 -13.22 6.65
N LEU A 45 3.22 -13.27 7.77
CA LEU A 45 2.72 -13.90 9.00
C LEU A 45 1.40 -13.28 9.49
N PHE A 46 1.27 -11.95 9.40
CA PHE A 46 0.05 -11.26 9.79
C PHE A 46 -1.09 -11.49 8.81
N MET A 47 -0.81 -11.46 7.52
CA MET A 47 -1.79 -11.74 6.47
C MET A 47 -2.35 -13.16 6.61
N PHE A 48 -1.51 -14.15 6.95
CA PHE A 48 -1.94 -15.54 7.15
C PHE A 48 -2.60 -15.81 8.51
N ASN A 49 -2.68 -14.82 9.39
CA ASN A 49 -3.33 -14.94 10.67
C ASN A 49 -4.81 -14.56 10.56
N GLU A 50 -5.70 -15.53 10.78
CA GLU A 50 -7.16 -15.35 10.66
C GLU A 50 -7.73 -14.26 11.57
N SER A 51 -7.07 -13.95 12.69
CA SER A 51 -7.51 -12.92 13.65
C SER A 51 -7.13 -11.49 13.24
N ILE A 52 -6.20 -11.34 12.30
CA ILE A 52 -5.69 -10.03 11.85
C ILE A 52 -6.38 -9.64 10.53
N GLY A 53 -6.40 -10.56 9.58
CA GLY A 53 -7.02 -10.34 8.27
C GLY A 53 -6.15 -9.55 7.30
N ASN A 54 -6.81 -8.85 6.38
CA ASN A 54 -6.17 -8.21 5.24
C ASN A 54 -5.31 -7.01 5.64
N LEU A 55 -4.28 -6.73 4.84
CA LEU A 55 -3.29 -5.69 5.08
C LEU A 55 -3.42 -4.50 4.13
N TYR A 56 -2.94 -3.35 4.59
CA TYR A 56 -2.75 -2.17 3.76
C TYR A 56 -1.30 -1.71 3.82
N CYS A 57 -0.68 -1.60 2.66
CA CYS A 57 0.75 -1.38 2.54
C CYS A 57 1.01 -0.08 1.74
N ALA A 58 2.03 0.67 2.14
CA ALA A 58 2.48 1.82 1.36
C ALA A 58 4.00 1.98 1.36
N ALA A 59 4.49 2.62 0.29
CA ALA A 59 5.89 3.00 0.16
C ALA A 59 6.00 4.39 -0.49
N PRO A 60 7.09 5.16 -0.24
CA PRO A 60 7.17 6.55 -0.68
C PRO A 60 7.17 6.74 -2.19
N THR A 61 7.59 5.73 -2.96
CA THR A 61 7.69 5.79 -4.43
C THR A 61 7.01 4.61 -5.10
N HIS A 62 6.68 4.76 -6.39
CA HIS A 62 6.07 3.68 -7.14
C HIS A 62 6.97 2.44 -7.24
N ILE A 63 8.28 2.66 -7.40
CA ILE A 63 9.29 1.59 -7.48
C ILE A 63 9.36 0.83 -6.16
N ALA A 64 9.39 1.55 -5.01
CA ALA A 64 9.43 0.91 -3.70
C ALA A 64 8.15 0.10 -3.43
N ALA A 65 6.98 0.64 -3.76
CA ALA A 65 5.71 -0.06 -3.56
C ALA A 65 5.59 -1.32 -4.43
N THR A 66 6.12 -1.29 -5.66
CA THR A 66 6.18 -2.47 -6.54
C THR A 66 7.17 -3.50 -6.01
N SER A 67 8.40 -3.10 -5.67
CA SER A 67 9.41 -3.98 -5.08
C SER A 67 8.91 -4.67 -3.80
N PHE A 68 8.21 -3.95 -2.94
CA PHE A 68 7.59 -4.52 -1.74
C PHE A 68 6.46 -5.50 -2.08
N ALA A 69 5.55 -5.13 -3.00
CA ALA A 69 4.45 -6.01 -3.42
C ALA A 69 4.97 -7.33 -4.01
N ASP A 70 6.00 -7.28 -4.86
CA ASP A 70 6.60 -8.46 -5.48
C ASP A 70 7.25 -9.39 -4.45
N ARG A 71 7.95 -8.83 -3.46
CA ARG A 71 8.56 -9.59 -2.36
C ARG A 71 7.49 -10.22 -1.47
N LEU A 72 6.48 -9.44 -1.08
CA LEU A 72 5.38 -9.92 -0.26
C LEU A 72 4.66 -11.07 -0.96
N PHE A 73 4.41 -10.94 -2.27
CA PHE A 73 3.77 -11.97 -3.07
C PHE A 73 4.63 -13.24 -3.15
N SER A 74 5.93 -13.09 -3.41
CA SER A 74 6.86 -14.22 -3.49
C SER A 74 6.90 -15.02 -2.17
N ILE A 75 7.00 -14.32 -1.04
CA ILE A 75 7.05 -14.95 0.29
C ILE A 75 5.70 -15.57 0.62
N ALA A 76 4.60 -14.86 0.38
CA ALA A 76 3.26 -15.35 0.64
C ALA A 76 2.92 -16.58 -0.20
N LEU A 77 3.38 -16.64 -1.45
CA LEU A 77 3.19 -17.79 -2.33
C LEU A 77 3.91 -19.03 -1.79
N VAL A 78 5.14 -18.85 -1.29
CA VAL A 78 5.88 -19.94 -0.63
C VAL A 78 5.15 -20.39 0.63
N ALA A 79 4.68 -19.46 1.47
CA ALA A 79 3.93 -19.78 2.68
C ALA A 79 2.62 -20.55 2.37
N ALA A 80 1.83 -20.08 1.40
CA ALA A 80 0.59 -20.73 0.97
C ALA A 80 0.83 -22.19 0.53
N LYS A 81 1.90 -22.44 -0.24
CA LYS A 81 2.28 -23.80 -0.67
C LYS A 81 2.57 -24.74 0.50
N HIS A 82 3.14 -24.22 1.59
CA HIS A 82 3.47 -25.02 2.77
C HIS A 82 2.25 -25.26 3.67
N LEU A 83 1.33 -24.30 3.77
CA LEU A 83 0.12 -24.42 4.59
C LEU A 83 -0.90 -25.39 3.99
N GLY A 84 -0.85 -25.61 2.67
CA GLY A 84 -1.73 -26.55 1.96
C GLY A 84 -3.17 -26.05 1.82
N PRO A 85 -4.04 -26.84 1.16
CA PRO A 85 -5.38 -26.40 0.75
C PRO A 85 -6.39 -26.30 1.90
N ASN A 86 -6.06 -26.83 3.09
CA ASN A 86 -6.96 -26.90 4.24
C ASN A 86 -6.98 -25.62 5.09
N HIS A 87 -6.04 -24.69 4.85
CA HIS A 87 -6.07 -23.38 5.48
C HIS A 87 -7.09 -22.49 4.73
N ARG A 88 -7.91 -21.67 5.42
CA ARG A 88 -8.88 -20.77 4.76
C ARG A 88 -8.23 -19.80 3.77
N GLN A 89 -6.94 -19.51 3.98
CA GLN A 89 -6.06 -18.74 3.09
C GLN A 89 -5.08 -19.61 2.29
N GLY A 90 -5.29 -20.93 2.22
CA GLY A 90 -4.55 -21.87 1.36
C GLY A 90 -4.81 -21.66 -0.14
N TYR A 91 -5.53 -20.59 -0.49
CA TYR A 91 -5.67 -20.07 -1.84
C TYR A 91 -4.48 -19.20 -2.20
N MET A 92 -4.26 -19.05 -3.50
CA MET A 92 -3.27 -18.13 -4.06
C MET A 92 -3.44 -16.73 -3.42
N PRO A 93 -2.41 -16.17 -2.75
CA PRO A 93 -2.52 -14.85 -2.13
C PRO A 93 -2.73 -13.78 -3.20
N VAL A 94 -3.73 -12.91 -2.99
CA VAL A 94 -4.03 -11.79 -3.89
C VAL A 94 -3.39 -10.54 -3.32
N ILE A 95 -2.27 -10.14 -3.93
CA ILE A 95 -1.55 -8.92 -3.56
C ILE A 95 -1.67 -7.94 -4.72
N LEU A 96 -2.26 -6.79 -4.44
CA LEU A 96 -2.56 -5.80 -5.45
C LEU A 96 -1.63 -4.60 -5.34
N ARG A 97 -0.98 -4.25 -6.44
CA ARG A 97 -0.26 -2.98 -6.58
C ARG A 97 -1.23 -1.91 -7.06
N GLY A 98 -1.58 -0.97 -6.18
CA GLY A 98 -2.56 0.07 -6.50
C GLY A 98 -1.97 1.25 -7.27
N TYR A 99 -2.66 1.64 -8.34
CA TYR A 99 -2.44 2.88 -9.09
C TYR A 99 -3.73 3.71 -9.10
N ARG A 100 -3.65 4.95 -9.59
CA ARG A 100 -4.83 5.80 -9.69
C ARG A 100 -5.87 5.15 -10.61
N LEU A 101 -7.10 5.06 -10.13
CA LEU A 101 -8.16 4.35 -10.85
C LEU A 101 -8.51 5.02 -12.18
N GLU A 102 -8.44 6.34 -12.24
CA GLU A 102 -8.65 7.07 -13.50
C GLU A 102 -7.58 6.71 -14.53
N ASP A 103 -6.34 6.51 -14.09
CA ASP A 103 -5.25 6.08 -14.95
C ASP A 103 -5.44 4.63 -15.38
N GLU A 104 -5.81 3.72 -14.47
CA GLU A 104 -6.10 2.31 -14.79
C GLU A 104 -7.22 2.19 -15.84
N VAL A 105 -8.34 2.89 -15.64
CA VAL A 105 -9.47 2.89 -16.57
C VAL A 105 -9.08 3.49 -17.93
N ARG A 106 -8.26 4.55 -17.92
CA ARG A 106 -7.75 5.19 -19.13
C ARG A 106 -6.86 4.24 -19.93
N HIS A 107 -5.86 3.62 -19.29
CA HIS A 107 -4.97 2.68 -19.96
C HIS A 107 -5.69 1.42 -20.42
N PHE A 108 -6.67 0.92 -19.65
CA PHE A 108 -7.54 -0.18 -20.10
C PHE A 108 -8.25 0.18 -21.40
N TRP A 109 -8.82 1.39 -21.48
CA TRP A 109 -9.51 1.85 -22.68
C TRP A 109 -8.56 2.00 -23.86
N GLU A 110 -7.39 2.62 -23.66
CA GLU A 110 -6.35 2.76 -24.68
C GLU A 110 -5.90 1.39 -25.21
N TYR A 111 -5.70 0.42 -24.32
CA TYR A 111 -5.35 -0.96 -24.69
C TYR A 111 -6.49 -1.66 -25.43
N ALA A 112 -7.73 -1.54 -24.97
CA ALA A 112 -8.89 -2.15 -25.62
C ALA A 112 -9.10 -1.60 -27.04
N GLN A 113 -8.89 -0.29 -27.22
CA GLN A 113 -8.94 0.35 -28.54
C GLN A 113 -7.82 -0.15 -29.44
N TRP A 114 -6.58 -0.16 -28.95
CA TRP A 114 -5.43 -0.67 -29.68
C TRP A 114 -5.61 -2.13 -30.10
N PHE A 115 -6.02 -2.99 -29.15
CA PHE A 115 -6.27 -4.41 -29.39
C PHE A 115 -7.34 -4.61 -30.46
N TRP A 116 -8.42 -3.82 -30.42
CA TRP A 116 -9.48 -3.86 -31.42
C TRP A 116 -8.95 -3.49 -32.81
N THR A 117 -8.22 -2.37 -32.92
CA THR A 117 -7.71 -1.89 -34.22
C THR A 117 -6.68 -2.82 -34.84
N GLU A 118 -5.81 -3.42 -34.02
CA GLU A 118 -4.70 -4.25 -34.51
C GLU A 118 -5.13 -5.69 -34.83
N ASN A 119 -6.26 -6.13 -34.27
CA ASN A 119 -6.79 -7.48 -34.48
C ASN A 119 -8.14 -7.47 -35.20
N GLU A 120 -8.54 -6.36 -35.83
CA GLU A 120 -9.87 -6.22 -36.45
C GLU A 120 -10.14 -7.33 -37.46
N ASP A 121 -9.19 -7.62 -38.35
CA ASP A 121 -9.30 -8.70 -39.34
C ASP A 121 -9.43 -10.09 -38.69
N ARG A 122 -8.70 -10.34 -37.59
CA ARG A 122 -8.75 -11.61 -36.85
C ARG A 122 -10.05 -11.75 -36.08
N LEU A 123 -10.50 -10.69 -35.42
CA LEU A 123 -11.76 -10.65 -34.66
C LEU A 123 -12.97 -10.80 -35.57
N ASN A 124 -12.92 -10.27 -36.80
CA ASN A 124 -13.96 -10.43 -37.81
C ASN A 124 -14.03 -11.85 -38.40
N GLN A 125 -12.96 -12.63 -38.27
CA GLN A 125 -12.90 -14.05 -38.68
C GLN A 125 -13.34 -15.01 -37.57
N ILE A 126 -13.40 -14.56 -36.30
CA ILE A 126 -13.95 -15.37 -35.22
C ILE A 126 -15.44 -15.58 -35.55
N PRO A 127 -15.91 -16.83 -35.70
CA PRO A 127 -17.32 -17.09 -35.87
C PRO A 127 -18.02 -16.42 -34.70
N ARG A 128 -18.90 -15.45 -34.99
CA ARG A 128 -19.89 -14.97 -34.02
C ARG A 128 -20.93 -16.07 -33.80
N GLN A 129 -20.47 -17.30 -33.51
CA GLN A 129 -21.30 -18.25 -32.83
C GLN A 129 -21.73 -17.57 -31.56
N ASP A 130 -23.01 -17.69 -31.25
CA ASP A 130 -23.63 -17.19 -30.05
C ASP A 130 -22.83 -17.65 -28.83
N LEU A 131 -21.80 -16.88 -28.46
CA LEU A 131 -21.41 -16.69 -27.09
C LEU A 131 -22.69 -16.17 -26.44
N LYS A 132 -23.54 -17.11 -26.03
CA LYS A 132 -24.61 -16.91 -25.06
C LYS A 132 -23.89 -16.50 -23.77
N VAL A 133 -23.36 -15.28 -23.75
CA VAL A 133 -23.11 -14.55 -22.53
C VAL A 133 -24.50 -14.22 -22.03
N SER A 134 -25.14 -15.21 -21.40
CA SER A 134 -26.34 -15.06 -20.61
C SER A 134 -25.90 -14.43 -19.31
N GLY A 135 -25.81 -13.10 -19.31
CA GLY A 135 -25.49 -12.30 -18.15
C GLY A 135 -25.98 -10.87 -18.37
N PRO A 136 -26.14 -10.08 -17.30
CA PRO A 136 -26.61 -8.69 -17.38
C PRO A 136 -25.69 -7.76 -18.19
N TRP A 137 -24.53 -8.25 -18.63
CA TRP A 137 -23.45 -7.50 -19.28
C TRP A 137 -23.55 -7.45 -20.81
N ARG A 138 -24.77 -7.32 -21.37
CA ARG A 138 -24.95 -7.04 -22.80
C ARG A 138 -25.08 -5.54 -23.02
N PHE A 139 -24.05 -4.95 -23.61
CA PHE A 139 -24.06 -3.52 -23.91
C PHE A 139 -24.30 -3.29 -25.40
N LYS A 140 -25.35 -2.55 -25.74
CA LYS A 140 -25.52 -1.91 -27.05
C LYS A 140 -25.22 -0.43 -26.88
N PHE A 141 -24.34 0.10 -27.72
CA PHE A 141 -23.94 1.51 -27.66
C PHE A 141 -24.40 2.23 -28.92
N SER A 142 -24.94 3.43 -28.75
CA SER A 142 -25.30 4.30 -29.86
C SER A 142 -24.11 5.13 -30.36
N SER A 143 -23.07 5.31 -29.53
CA SER A 143 -21.86 6.06 -29.87
C SER A 143 -20.62 5.60 -29.10
N LEU A 144 -19.43 5.88 -29.62
CA LEU A 144 -18.15 5.62 -28.94
C LEU A 144 -18.01 6.36 -27.60
N LYS A 145 -18.57 7.57 -27.50
CA LYS A 145 -18.56 8.36 -26.26
C LYS A 145 -19.40 7.69 -25.17
N GLU A 146 -20.55 7.15 -25.54
CA GLU A 146 -21.40 6.37 -24.64
C GLU A 146 -20.72 5.05 -24.24
N ALA A 147 -20.12 4.33 -25.20
CA ALA A 147 -19.36 3.11 -24.95
C ALA A 147 -18.23 3.35 -23.94
N ARG A 148 -17.40 4.37 -24.17
CA ARG A 148 -16.28 4.74 -23.29
C ARG A 148 -16.75 5.04 -21.87
N ARG A 149 -17.84 5.78 -21.73
CA ARG A 149 -18.39 6.14 -20.41
C ARG A 149 -18.91 4.91 -19.67
N THR A 150 -19.70 4.08 -20.34
CA THR A 150 -20.34 2.91 -19.72
C THR A 150 -19.32 1.82 -19.39
N LEU A 151 -18.40 1.52 -20.32
CA LEU A 151 -17.30 0.58 -20.08
C LEU A 151 -16.34 1.09 -19.02
N GLY A 152 -15.99 2.38 -19.05
CA GLY A 152 -15.14 2.98 -18.02
C GLY A 152 -15.74 2.84 -16.62
N LYS A 153 -17.06 3.02 -16.48
CA LYS A 153 -17.77 2.79 -15.22
C LYS A 153 -17.73 1.31 -14.80
N ALA A 154 -18.03 0.39 -15.72
CA ALA A 154 -18.00 -1.04 -15.41
C ALA A 154 -16.59 -1.53 -15.01
N VAL A 155 -15.55 -1.08 -15.72
CA VAL A 155 -14.15 -1.39 -15.40
C VAL A 155 -13.78 -0.82 -14.02
N LYS A 156 -14.18 0.42 -13.73
CA LYS A 156 -13.96 1.04 -12.42
C LYS A 156 -14.61 0.22 -11.30
N GLU A 157 -15.84 -0.27 -11.49
CA GLU A 157 -16.55 -1.13 -10.53
C GLU A 157 -15.84 -2.48 -10.34
N VAL A 158 -15.41 -3.14 -11.43
CA VAL A 158 -14.68 -4.41 -11.36
C VAL A 158 -13.34 -4.23 -10.63
N LEU A 159 -12.59 -3.17 -10.92
CA LEU A 159 -11.33 -2.87 -10.21
C LEU A 159 -11.58 -2.63 -8.72
N GLY A 160 -12.66 -1.92 -8.36
CA GLY A 160 -13.08 -1.74 -6.97
C GLY A 160 -13.34 -3.09 -6.28
N LEU A 161 -14.04 -4.02 -6.93
CA LEU A 161 -14.27 -5.36 -6.39
C LEU A 161 -12.98 -6.15 -6.19
N VAL A 162 -12.03 -6.05 -7.13
CA VAL A 162 -10.73 -6.72 -7.02
C VAL A 162 -9.92 -6.14 -5.86
N ILE A 163 -9.89 -4.81 -5.70
CA ILE A 163 -9.24 -4.14 -4.57
C ILE A 163 -9.83 -4.63 -3.26
N MET A 164 -11.18 -4.66 -3.15
CA MET A 164 -11.86 -5.08 -1.92
C MET A 164 -11.68 -6.56 -1.58
N ALA A 165 -11.39 -7.40 -2.56
CA ALA A 165 -11.14 -8.83 -2.37
C ALA A 165 -9.66 -9.17 -2.12
N ALA A 166 -8.74 -8.21 -2.24
CA ALA A 166 -7.31 -8.44 -2.07
C ALA A 166 -6.95 -8.78 -0.61
N ASN A 167 -5.92 -9.61 -0.42
CA ASN A 167 -5.35 -9.87 0.91
C ASN A 167 -4.43 -8.73 1.36
N ALA A 168 -3.77 -8.09 0.41
CA ALA A 168 -2.94 -6.92 0.65
C ALA A 168 -3.01 -5.94 -0.52
N VAL A 169 -3.09 -4.64 -0.23
CA VAL A 169 -3.06 -3.57 -1.23
C VAL A 169 -1.85 -2.68 -0.96
N CYS A 170 -0.94 -2.60 -1.93
CA CYS A 170 0.32 -1.87 -1.87
C CYS A 170 0.26 -0.61 -2.74
N THR A 171 0.35 0.57 -2.13
CA THR A 171 0.17 1.87 -2.80
C THR A 171 1.32 2.84 -2.52
N THR A 172 1.31 3.99 -3.20
CA THR A 172 2.00 5.17 -2.68
C THR A 172 1.06 5.97 -1.77
N PRO A 173 1.56 6.84 -0.88
CA PRO A 173 0.72 7.71 -0.06
C PRO A 173 -0.28 8.51 -0.90
N ASN A 174 0.16 9.07 -2.03
CA ASN A 174 -0.74 9.80 -2.92
C ASN A 174 -1.91 8.94 -3.44
N VAL A 175 -1.64 7.69 -3.87
CA VAL A 175 -2.68 6.76 -4.35
C VAL A 175 -3.58 6.29 -3.20
N SER A 176 -3.09 6.26 -1.96
CA SER A 176 -3.90 5.88 -0.79
C SER A 176 -5.07 6.83 -0.52
N GLY A 177 -5.02 8.05 -1.03
CA GLY A 177 -6.12 9.01 -0.95
C GLY A 177 -7.24 8.76 -1.95
N ASP A 178 -7.06 7.90 -2.95
CA ASP A 178 -8.07 7.64 -3.98
C ASP A 178 -9.23 6.80 -3.42
N GLU A 179 -10.44 7.02 -3.96
CA GLU A 179 -11.71 6.50 -3.45
C GLU A 179 -11.68 5.03 -3.01
N TYR A 180 -11.37 4.07 -3.89
CA TYR A 180 -11.36 2.64 -3.51
C TYR A 180 -10.17 2.24 -2.65
N HIS A 181 -9.02 2.90 -2.78
CA HIS A 181 -7.85 2.61 -1.93
C HIS A 181 -8.10 3.10 -0.51
N ALA A 182 -8.67 4.29 -0.36
CA ALA A 182 -9.10 4.84 0.91
C ALA A 182 -10.24 4.02 1.54
N ASP A 183 -11.20 3.55 0.73
CA ASP A 183 -12.29 2.69 1.19
C ASP A 183 -11.76 1.33 1.66
N TYR A 184 -10.90 0.67 0.87
CA TYR A 184 -10.23 -0.55 1.30
C TYR A 184 -9.37 -0.31 2.55
N ASN A 185 -8.63 0.79 2.62
CA ASN A 185 -7.86 1.14 3.80
C ASN A 185 -8.75 1.29 5.04
N ARG A 186 -9.94 1.89 4.94
CA ARG A 186 -10.84 2.11 6.09
C ARG A 186 -11.68 0.89 6.45
N ASN A 187 -12.22 0.21 5.44
CA ASN A 187 -13.30 -0.77 5.59
C ASN A 187 -12.87 -2.18 5.17
N GLY A 188 -11.91 -2.33 4.25
CA GLY A 188 -11.42 -3.62 3.76
C GLY A 188 -10.22 -4.18 4.54
N CYS A 189 -9.40 -3.30 5.12
CA CYS A 189 -8.21 -3.65 5.89
C CYS A 189 -8.50 -3.61 7.39
N GLN A 190 -8.75 -4.79 7.96
CA GLN A 190 -8.93 -4.99 9.41
C GLN A 190 -7.60 -5.18 10.15
N GLY A 191 -6.52 -5.49 9.43
CA GLY A 191 -5.23 -5.86 9.99
C GLY A 191 -4.26 -4.68 10.15
N TYR A 192 -2.99 -4.97 9.87
CA TYR A 192 -1.89 -4.02 10.06
C TYR A 192 -1.72 -3.08 8.87
N ILE A 193 -1.28 -1.86 9.19
CA ILE A 193 -0.64 -0.96 8.23
C ILE A 193 0.83 -1.34 8.09
N VAL A 194 1.33 -1.36 6.87
CA VAL A 194 2.72 -1.70 6.57
C VAL A 194 3.37 -0.59 5.74
N LEU A 195 4.40 0.05 6.28
CA LEU A 195 5.11 1.14 5.61
C LEU A 195 6.54 0.72 5.25
N ASP A 196 6.77 0.40 3.98
CA ASP A 196 8.11 0.14 3.46
C ASP A 196 8.80 1.44 3.05
N GLY A 197 10.12 1.52 3.23
CA GLY A 197 10.88 2.75 2.98
C GLY A 197 10.46 3.92 3.87
N ALA A 198 9.99 3.66 5.10
CA ALA A 198 9.53 4.68 6.04
C ALA A 198 10.63 5.68 6.46
N GLY A 199 11.89 5.32 6.23
CA GLY A 199 13.06 6.19 6.36
C GLY A 199 13.11 7.34 5.34
N ALA A 200 12.46 7.18 4.18
CA ALA A 200 12.34 8.20 3.13
C ALA A 200 10.93 8.81 3.02
N MET A 201 9.97 8.29 3.80
CA MET A 201 8.56 8.71 3.79
C MET A 201 8.33 9.91 4.71
N LEU A 202 7.62 10.93 4.22
CA LEU A 202 7.23 12.08 5.05
C LEU A 202 6.26 11.65 6.16
N GLN A 203 6.27 12.36 7.29
CA GLN A 203 5.32 12.09 8.38
C GLN A 203 3.86 12.25 7.94
N ALA A 204 3.57 13.29 7.14
CA ALA A 204 2.22 13.53 6.63
C ALA A 204 1.76 12.39 5.70
N ASP A 205 2.65 11.88 4.86
CA ASP A 205 2.39 10.75 3.98
C ASP A 205 2.11 9.47 4.77
N ALA A 206 2.93 9.18 5.78
CA ALA A 206 2.74 8.04 6.67
C ALA A 206 1.40 8.13 7.42
N LEU A 207 1.03 9.32 7.92
CA LEU A 207 -0.24 9.55 8.62
C LEU A 207 -1.44 9.41 7.69
N LEU A 208 -1.33 9.84 6.44
CA LEU A 208 -2.39 9.68 5.45
C LEU A 208 -2.71 8.20 5.21
N VAL A 209 -1.67 7.35 5.15
CA VAL A 209 -1.81 5.90 5.00
C VAL A 209 -2.31 5.27 6.30
N TRP A 210 -1.73 5.64 7.44
CA TRP A 210 -2.07 5.06 8.73
C TRP A 210 -3.56 5.27 9.05
N GLY A 211 -4.08 6.45 8.68
CA GLY A 211 -5.49 6.78 8.70
C GLY A 211 -6.05 6.94 10.12
N TYR A 212 -7.37 6.93 10.21
CA TYR A 212 -8.09 7.07 11.47
C TYR A 212 -8.27 5.69 12.12
N GLY A 213 -7.90 5.53 13.39
CA GLY A 213 -8.18 4.32 14.15
C GLY A 213 -7.00 3.68 14.86
N PHE A 214 -5.79 4.27 14.84
CA PHE A 214 -4.60 3.76 15.55
C PHE A 214 -4.36 2.27 15.32
N ARG A 215 -4.57 1.82 14.08
CA ARG A 215 -4.34 0.41 13.74
C ARG A 215 -2.87 0.05 13.98
N PRO A 216 -2.60 -1.21 14.34
CA PRO A 216 -1.24 -1.70 14.40
C PRO A 216 -0.44 -1.35 13.14
N CYS A 217 0.79 -0.88 13.28
CA CYS A 217 1.57 -0.36 12.17
C CYS A 217 3.00 -0.91 12.20
N LEU A 218 3.37 -1.66 11.16
CA LEU A 218 4.76 -1.99 10.86
C LEU A 218 5.35 -0.93 9.98
N LEU A 219 6.58 -0.52 10.28
CA LEU A 219 7.32 0.35 9.39
C LEU A 219 8.77 -0.08 9.33
N ALA A 220 9.35 -0.09 8.14
CA ALA A 220 10.76 -0.41 7.96
C ALA A 220 11.47 0.61 7.06
N GLY A 221 12.76 0.81 7.32
CA GLY A 221 13.63 1.56 6.43
C GLY A 221 14.90 2.04 7.10
N ASP A 222 15.61 2.92 6.40
CA ASP A 222 16.81 3.56 6.90
C ASP A 222 16.50 5.01 7.32
N PRO A 223 16.57 5.35 8.62
CA PRO A 223 16.28 6.70 9.10
C PRO A 223 17.32 7.75 8.65
N ASN A 224 18.46 7.31 8.11
CA ASN A 224 19.48 8.18 7.53
C ASN A 224 19.37 8.29 6.01
N GLN A 225 18.42 7.59 5.39
CA GLN A 225 18.10 7.78 3.98
C GLN A 225 17.56 9.19 3.73
N VAL A 226 17.85 9.72 2.55
CA VAL A 226 17.38 11.05 2.13
C VAL A 226 15.84 11.03 2.07
N PRO A 227 15.15 11.90 2.82
CA PRO A 227 13.69 12.01 2.78
C PRO A 227 13.22 12.59 1.45
N SER A 228 11.94 12.35 1.13
CA SER A 228 11.31 12.84 -0.09
C SER A 228 11.46 14.36 -0.27
N ALA A 229 11.71 14.80 -1.51
CA ALA A 229 12.05 16.19 -1.81
C ALA A 229 10.89 17.17 -1.58
N ILE A 230 11.13 18.20 -0.77
CA ILE A 230 10.16 19.27 -0.49
C ILE A 230 10.46 20.49 -1.35
N MET A 231 9.84 20.54 -2.52
CA MET A 231 10.06 21.59 -3.53
C MET A 231 9.62 22.99 -3.08
N THR A 232 8.85 23.09 -2.00
CA THR A 232 8.34 24.35 -1.43
C THR A 232 9.17 24.86 -0.26
N SER A 233 10.22 24.13 0.14
CA SER A 233 11.06 24.52 1.27
C SER A 233 11.74 25.87 0.99
N GLY A 234 11.64 26.78 1.95
CA GLY A 234 12.19 28.14 1.83
C GLY A 234 11.50 29.04 0.79
N LYS A 235 10.46 28.57 0.08
CA LYS A 235 9.72 29.41 -0.88
C LYS A 235 8.75 30.34 -0.16
N THR A 236 8.66 31.58 -0.64
CA THR A 236 7.72 32.59 -0.15
C THR A 236 6.80 33.05 -1.28
N LYS A 237 5.56 33.41 -0.94
CA LYS A 237 4.59 34.03 -1.85
C LYS A 237 3.94 35.20 -1.10
N ASN A 238 4.02 36.40 -1.66
CA ASN A 238 3.51 37.64 -1.06
C ASN A 238 4.03 37.88 0.38
N GLY A 239 5.34 37.67 0.60
CA GLY A 239 5.97 37.86 1.91
C GLY A 239 5.64 36.80 2.97
N ARG A 240 4.82 35.79 2.64
CA ARG A 240 4.50 34.66 3.53
C ARG A 240 5.21 33.40 3.07
N ALA A 241 5.63 32.56 4.02
CA ALA A 241 6.16 31.24 3.70
C ALA A 241 5.09 30.40 2.99
N LEU A 242 5.44 29.82 1.85
CA LEU A 242 4.55 28.96 1.06
C LEU A 242 4.32 27.61 1.75
N ASN A 243 5.30 27.15 2.53
CA ASN A 243 5.17 25.99 3.40
C ASN A 243 5.90 26.25 4.73
N ALA A 244 5.16 26.65 5.76
CA ALA A 244 5.70 26.89 7.11
C ALA A 244 6.20 25.60 7.80
N PHE A 245 5.77 24.43 7.32
CA PHE A 245 6.12 23.12 7.87
C PHE A 245 7.22 22.40 7.08
N ALA A 246 7.91 23.10 6.17
CA ALA A 246 8.95 22.49 5.35
C ALA A 246 10.08 21.85 6.17
N GLN A 247 10.39 22.41 7.34
CA GLN A 247 11.37 21.83 8.26
C GLN A 247 10.91 20.51 8.88
N LEU A 248 9.61 20.37 9.18
CA LEU A 248 9.06 19.10 9.70
C LEU A 248 9.07 18.01 8.63
N GLY A 249 8.86 18.38 7.38
CA GLY A 249 8.94 17.42 6.28
C GLY A 249 10.37 16.91 6.01
N ASN A 250 11.43 17.58 6.50
CA ASN A 250 12.79 17.04 6.41
C ASN A 250 13.04 15.88 7.39
N ILE A 251 12.07 15.53 8.23
CA ILE A 251 12.15 14.42 9.18
C ILE A 251 11.19 13.34 8.71
N SER A 252 11.73 12.18 8.34
CA SER A 252 10.91 11.04 7.93
C SER A 252 10.11 10.45 9.09
N ALA A 253 9.08 9.68 8.76
CA ALA A 253 8.24 9.00 9.75
C ALA A 253 9.07 8.12 10.70
N LEU A 254 9.99 7.32 10.15
CA LEU A 254 10.85 6.46 10.96
C LEU A 254 11.83 7.28 11.82
N LYS A 255 12.41 8.36 11.29
CA LYS A 255 13.30 9.23 12.07
C LYS A 255 12.56 9.91 13.22
N GLN A 256 11.31 10.29 13.02
CA GLN A 256 10.49 10.88 14.08
C GLN A 256 10.21 9.88 15.20
N ILE A 257 9.92 8.62 14.86
CA ILE A 257 9.73 7.53 15.83
C ILE A 257 11.00 7.29 16.66
N GLN A 258 12.18 7.31 16.03
CA GLN A 258 13.45 7.26 16.75
C GLN A 258 13.64 8.45 17.71
N ARG A 259 13.25 9.67 17.30
CA ARG A 259 13.37 10.89 18.14
C ARG A 259 12.49 10.83 19.38
N PHE A 260 11.36 10.13 19.30
CA PHE A 260 10.52 9.86 20.48
C PHE A 260 11.08 8.77 21.40
N SER A 261 12.28 8.25 21.10
CA SER A 261 12.88 7.12 21.82
C SER A 261 11.97 5.90 21.83
N TRP A 262 11.15 5.74 20.78
CA TRP A 262 10.31 4.57 20.63
C TRP A 262 11.19 3.33 20.44
N PRO A 263 10.89 2.19 21.10
CA PRO A 263 11.65 0.96 20.93
C PRO A 263 11.65 0.52 19.46
N CYS A 264 12.83 0.28 18.88
CA CYS A 264 12.97 -0.15 17.50
C CYS A 264 13.82 -1.41 17.39
N PHE A 265 13.46 -2.30 16.46
CA PHE A 265 14.31 -3.43 16.09
C PHE A 265 15.37 -2.95 15.11
N VAL A 266 16.64 -3.10 15.47
CA VAL A 266 17.77 -2.73 14.61
C VAL A 266 18.32 -3.99 13.96
N LEU A 267 18.43 -3.96 12.64
CA LEU A 267 19.04 -5.01 11.84
C LEU A 267 20.51 -4.69 11.63
N ASP A 268 21.37 -5.31 12.45
CA ASP A 268 22.80 -5.35 12.21
C ASP A 268 23.07 -6.50 11.23
N CYS A 269 23.28 -6.15 9.95
CA CYS A 269 23.65 -7.09 8.91
C CYS A 269 25.04 -6.76 8.36
#